data_AF-A0A1M4XG28-F1
#
_entry.id   AF-A0A1M4XG28-F1
#
_cell.length_a   1.000
_cell.length_b   1.000
_cell.length_c   1.000
_cell.angle_alpha   90.00
_cell.angle_beta   90.00
_cell.angle_gamma   90.00
#
_symmetry.space_group_name_H-M   'P 1'
#
loop_
_entity.id
_entity.type
_entity.pdbx_description
1 polymer ?
#
loop_
_entity_poly.entity_id
_entity_poly.type
_entity_poly.pdbx_seq_one_letter_code
_entity_poly.pdbx_strand_id
1 'polypeptide(L)'
;MRLVFTKDEDDDIKAQIHTGTILTDFSYVEMVKQLIENKEIDDVSFEGIEDEEKTKIEEMLDEISKVFAEEEDDNSDSNVENEINDL
;
A
#
# COMPACT_ATOMS: atom_id res chain seq x y z
N MET A 1 7.50 1.58 2.09
CA MET A 1 8.24 0.69 1.14
C MET A 1 8.37 1.43 -0.18
N ARG A 2 9.29 1.09 -1.11
CA ARG A 2 9.32 1.79 -2.41
C ARG A 2 9.01 0.89 -3.61
N LEU A 3 8.01 1.25 -4.40
CA LEU A 3 7.69 0.61 -5.68
C LEU A 3 8.35 1.36 -6.84
N VAL A 4 8.91 0.62 -7.77
CA VAL A 4 9.57 1.15 -8.97
C VAL A 4 8.94 0.51 -10.18
N PHE A 5 8.38 1.33 -11.07
CA PHE A 5 7.78 0.91 -12.32
C PHE A 5 8.62 1.43 -13.48
N THR A 6 9.12 0.52 -14.31
CA THR A 6 9.98 0.82 -15.45
C THR A 6 9.47 0.10 -16.69
N LYS A 7 9.59 0.71 -17.87
CA LYS A 7 9.42 -0.06 -19.12
C LYS A 7 10.68 -0.85 -19.46
N ASP A 8 10.51 -2.07 -19.91
CA ASP A 8 11.60 -2.87 -20.45
C ASP A 8 11.79 -2.66 -21.97
N GLU A 9 12.68 -3.45 -22.58
CA GLU A 9 13.02 -3.34 -24.00
C GLU A 9 11.85 -3.71 -24.94
N ASP A 10 10.84 -4.42 -24.44
CA ASP A 10 9.65 -4.87 -25.17
C ASP A 10 8.45 -3.92 -24.95
N ASP A 11 8.67 -2.77 -24.29
CA ASP A 11 7.64 -1.79 -23.90
C ASP A 11 6.66 -2.32 -22.82
N ASP A 12 7.02 -3.42 -22.16
CA ASP A 12 6.26 -4.00 -21.05
C ASP A 12 6.62 -3.33 -19.72
N ILE A 13 5.62 -3.17 -18.84
CA ILE A 13 5.81 -2.56 -17.53
C ILE A 13 6.37 -3.60 -16.55
N LYS A 14 7.62 -3.39 -16.16
CA LYS A 14 8.28 -4.13 -15.07
C LYS A 14 8.07 -3.40 -13.75
N ALA A 15 7.63 -4.15 -12.74
CA ALA A 15 7.56 -3.67 -11.36
C ALA A 15 8.69 -4.25 -10.51
N GLN A 16 9.26 -3.42 -9.64
CA GLN A 16 10.26 -3.79 -8.65
C GLN A 16 9.90 -3.19 -7.30
N ILE A 17 10.37 -3.83 -6.23
CA ILE A 17 10.18 -3.36 -4.86
C ILE A 17 11.54 -3.16 -4.19
N HIS A 18 11.69 -2.00 -3.57
CA HIS A 18 12.83 -1.64 -2.75
C HIS A 18 12.43 -1.73 -1.27
N THR A 19 13.02 -2.69 -0.58
CA THR A 19 12.82 -2.93 0.85
C THR A 19 14.13 -2.64 1.57
N GLY A 20 14.17 -1.56 2.36
CA GLY A 20 15.40 -1.09 3.01
C GLY A 20 16.45 -0.66 1.98
N THR A 21 17.49 -1.48 1.78
CA THR A 21 18.59 -1.23 0.82
C THR A 21 18.60 -2.22 -0.36
N ILE A 22 17.60 -3.09 -0.46
CA ILE A 22 17.54 -4.16 -1.45
C ILE A 22 16.47 -3.84 -2.49
N LEU A 23 16.87 -3.79 -3.76
CA LEU A 23 15.96 -3.78 -4.91
C LEU A 23 15.75 -5.21 -5.42
N THR A 24 14.50 -5.64 -5.53
CA THR A 24 14.12 -6.96 -6.04
C THR A 24 12.98 -6.83 -7.04
N ASP A 25 12.84 -7.85 -7.90
CA ASP A 25 11.66 -7.96 -8.75
C ASP A 25 10.39 -8.04 -7.89
N PHE A 26 9.33 -7.40 -8.35
CA PHE A 26 8.10 -7.32 -7.60
C PHE A 26 7.51 -8.70 -7.33
N SER A 27 7.09 -8.91 -6.10
CA SER A 27 6.37 -10.10 -5.68
C SER A 27 5.19 -9.69 -4.84
N TYR A 28 4.00 -10.16 -5.20
CA TYR A 28 2.78 -9.96 -4.41
C TYR A 28 2.97 -10.45 -2.97
N VAL A 29 3.73 -11.53 -2.78
CA VAL A 29 4.04 -12.07 -1.44
C VAL A 29 4.84 -11.07 -0.63
N GLU A 30 5.83 -10.43 -1.24
CA GLU A 30 6.65 -9.44 -0.55
C GLU A 30 5.87 -8.16 -0.30
N MET A 31 5.09 -7.67 -1.27
CA MET A 31 4.23 -6.51 -1.10
C MET A 31 3.23 -6.72 0.06
N VAL A 32 2.55 -7.86 0.11
CA VAL A 32 1.58 -8.17 1.18
C VAL A 32 2.27 -8.24 2.54
N LYS A 33 3.46 -8.86 2.65
CA LYS A 33 4.23 -8.84 3.90
C LYS A 33 4.55 -7.43 4.36
N GLN A 34 5.03 -6.58 3.44
CA GLN A 34 5.36 -5.21 3.75
C GLN A 34 4.11 -4.40 4.17
N LEU A 35 2.95 -4.64 3.53
CA LEU A 35 1.69 -3.98 3.89
C LEU A 35 1.14 -4.42 5.25
N ILE A 36 1.36 -5.68 5.64
CA ILE A 36 1.02 -6.17 6.98
C ILE A 36 1.92 -5.51 8.04
N GLU A 37 3.21 -5.34 7.75
CA GLU A 37 4.18 -4.71 8.67
C GLU A 37 4.02 -3.19 8.74
N ASN A 38 3.71 -2.56 7.61
CA ASN A 38 3.58 -1.12 7.46
C ASN A 38 2.54 -0.85 6.36
N LYS A 39 1.33 -0.45 6.77
CA LYS A 39 0.11 -0.38 5.93
C LYS A 39 0.13 0.70 4.83
N GLU A 40 1.30 1.25 4.50
CA GLU A 40 1.43 2.41 3.62
C GLU A 40 2.26 2.10 2.38
N ILE A 41 1.75 2.53 1.22
CA ILE A 41 2.47 2.60 -0.06
C ILE A 41 2.78 4.07 -0.32
N ASP A 42 3.91 4.53 0.21
CA ASP A 42 4.25 5.95 0.34
C ASP A 42 5.32 6.44 -0.65
N ASP A 43 6.10 5.53 -1.25
CA ASP A 43 7.17 5.86 -2.19
C ASP A 43 6.99 5.09 -3.50
N VAL A 44 6.59 5.78 -4.57
CA VAL A 44 6.40 5.20 -5.91
C VAL A 44 7.21 6.00 -6.91
N SER A 45 7.94 5.29 -7.77
CA SER A 45 8.74 5.90 -8.84
C SER A 45 8.46 5.28 -10.18
N PHE A 46 8.47 6.13 -11.21
CA PHE A 46 8.16 5.78 -12.59
C PHE A 46 9.34 6.18 -13.47
N GLU A 47 9.81 5.27 -14.33
CA GLU A 47 10.86 5.53 -15.31
C GLU A 47 10.43 5.03 -16.70
N GLY A 48 10.36 5.93 -17.68
CA GLY A 48 9.92 5.57 -19.04
C GLY A 48 8.43 5.20 -19.16
N ILE A 49 7.63 5.47 -18.13
CA ILE A 49 6.18 5.20 -18.10
C ILE A 49 5.42 6.45 -18.58
N GLU A 50 4.40 6.26 -19.42
CA GLU A 50 3.56 7.34 -19.94
C GLU A 50 2.49 7.79 -18.94
N ASP A 51 1.97 9.01 -19.09
CA ASP A 51 1.01 9.60 -18.14
C ASP A 51 -0.29 8.77 -18.02
N GLU A 52 -0.76 8.16 -19.10
CA GLU A 52 -1.95 7.30 -19.08
C GLU A 52 -1.70 6.02 -18.28
N GLU A 53 -0.53 5.39 -18.48
CA GLU A 53 -0.13 4.18 -17.76
C GLU A 53 0.09 4.48 -16.27
N LYS A 54 0.74 5.60 -15.98
CA LYS A 54 0.96 6.08 -14.62
C LYS A 54 -0.36 6.28 -13.89
N THR A 55 -1.35 6.92 -14.53
CA THR A 55 -2.68 7.14 -13.94
C THR A 55 -3.33 5.80 -13.55
N LYS A 56 -3.28 4.79 -14.43
CA LYS A 56 -3.85 3.46 -14.14
C LYS A 56 -3.14 2.75 -12.99
N ILE A 57 -1.81 2.90 -12.88
CA ILE A 57 -1.03 2.33 -11.78
C ILE A 57 -1.40 3.03 -10.46
N GLU A 58 -1.51 4.37 -10.47
CA GLU A 58 -1.89 5.15 -9.30
C GLU A 58 -3.31 4.79 -8.80
N GLU A 59 -4.28 4.64 -9.71
CA GLU A 59 -5.63 4.16 -9.38
C GLU A 59 -5.61 2.78 -8.71
N MET A 60 -4.82 1.83 -9.25
CA MET A 60 -4.66 0.50 -8.67
C MET A 60 -4.05 0.55 -7.25
N LEU A 61 -3.03 1.38 -7.04
CA LEU A 61 -2.38 1.52 -5.73
C LEU A 61 -3.28 2.20 -4.70
N ASP A 62 -4.12 3.15 -5.13
CA ASP A 62 -5.13 3.79 -4.27
C ASP A 62 -6.20 2.79 -3.81
N GLU A 63 -6.69 1.93 -4.71
CA GLU A 63 -7.61 0.84 -4.34
C GLU A 63 -7.00 -0.12 -3.32
N ILE A 64 -5.74 -0.53 -3.53
CA ILE A 64 -5.02 -1.38 -2.59
C ILE A 64 -4.93 -0.68 -1.23
N SER A 65 -4.51 0.60 -1.21
CA SER A 65 -4.32 1.35 0.03
C SER A 65 -5.61 1.49 0.84
N LYS A 66 -6.76 1.68 0.18
CA LYS A 66 -8.08 1.72 0.85
C LYS A 66 -8.40 0.44 1.60
N VAL A 67 -8.13 -0.73 1.00
CA VAL A 67 -8.37 -2.03 1.63
C VAL A 67 -7.60 -2.16 2.96
N PHE A 68 -6.39 -1.63 3.04
CA PHE A 68 -5.57 -1.69 4.27
C PHE A 68 -5.87 -0.56 5.26
N ALA A 69 -6.46 0.54 4.82
CA ALA A 69 -6.87 1.65 5.68
C ALA A 69 -8.18 1.38 6.45
N GLU A 70 -9.11 0.61 5.86
CA GLU A 70 -10.42 0.31 6.46
C GLU A 70 -10.35 -0.59 7.72
N GLU A 71 -9.20 -1.23 8.01
CA GLU A 71 -9.04 -2.07 9.21
C GLU A 71 -8.75 -1.30 10.52
N GLU A 72 -8.70 0.04 10.52
CA GLU A 72 -8.43 0.83 11.74
C GLU A 72 -9.66 1.34 12.50
N ASP A 73 -10.88 1.20 11.96
CA ASP A 73 -12.08 1.82 12.53
C ASP A 73 -12.99 0.89 13.35
N ASP A 74 -12.67 -0.41 13.48
CA ASP A 74 -13.57 -1.41 14.09
C ASP A 74 -13.18 -1.84 15.52
N ASN A 75 -12.59 -0.94 16.32
CA ASN A 75 -12.31 -1.21 17.73
C ASN A 75 -12.54 -0.01 18.67
N SER A 76 -13.60 0.76 18.43
CA SER A 76 -14.20 1.60 19.46
C SER A 76 -15.32 0.82 20.17
N ASP A 77 -14.92 -0.25 20.86
CA ASP A 77 -15.81 -1.00 21.74
C ASP A 77 -16.28 -0.06 22.86
N SER A 78 -17.55 0.32 22.75
CA SER A 78 -18.26 1.19 23.65
C SER A 78 -18.33 0.58 25.05
N ASN A 79 -17.48 1.02 25.99
CA ASN A 79 -17.74 0.77 27.41
C ASN A 79 -18.53 1.94 28.01
N VAL A 80 -19.86 1.87 27.85
CA VAL A 80 -20.81 2.66 28.63
C VAL A 80 -20.93 2.00 30.00
N GLU A 81 -20.07 2.35 30.95
CA GLU A 81 -20.35 2.09 32.36
C GLU A 81 -21.18 3.25 32.92
N ASN A 82 -22.50 3.05 32.83
CA ASN A 82 -23.45 3.68 33.73
C ASN A 82 -23.22 3.15 35.16
N GLU A 83 -22.70 3.97 36.06
CA GLU A 83 -22.97 3.83 37.49
C GLU A 83 -23.51 5.15 38.05
N ILE A 84 -24.83 5.28 37.93
CA ILE A 84 -25.63 5.96 38.94
C ILE A 84 -25.75 4.96 40.09
N ASN A 85 -25.20 5.26 41.27
CA ASN A 85 -25.89 5.12 42.56
C ASN A 85 -25.06 5.61 43.76
N ASP A 86 -25.73 6.49 44.52
CA ASP A 86 -25.76 6.61 45.98
C ASP A 86 -24.46 6.70 46.79
N LEU A 87 -24.12 7.91 47.25
CA LEU A 87 -24.27 8.34 48.66
C LEU A 87 -23.88 9.82 48.88
#